data_AF-A0A7V3ST90-F1
#
_entry.id   AF-A0A7V3ST90-F1
#
_cell.length_a   1.000
_cell.length_b   1.000
_cell.length_c   1.000
_cell.angle_alpha   90.00
_cell.angle_beta   90.00
_cell.angle_gamma   90.00
#
_symmetry.space_group_name_H-M   'P 1'
#
loop_
_entity.id
_entity.type
_entity.pdbx_description
1 polymer ?
#
loop_
_entity_poly.entity_id
_entity_poly.type
_entity_poly.pdbx_seq_one_letter_code
_entity_poly.pdbx_strand_id
1 'polypeptide(L)'
;MKSKGFTLIEITVVIAVIAILATIAVQQFIAYQEKAKVTNFALSIVSACAKDAIGDCISRMVSSPTNYSLNELPNCSNVQTAMGYVTVLLDGQYTCLPQGIATGSVKGVISNLSRYTAVCDFQENSLKCYVR
;
A
#
# COMPACT_ATOMS: atom_id res chain seq x y z
N MET A 1 2.97 -43.04 42.52
CA MET A 1 2.98 -42.97 41.04
C MET A 1 4.16 -42.09 40.64
N LYS A 2 5.18 -42.65 39.98
CA LYS A 2 6.43 -41.94 39.66
C LYS A 2 6.16 -41.07 38.42
N SER A 3 5.98 -39.77 38.63
CA SER A 3 5.81 -38.83 37.52
C SER A 3 7.11 -38.80 36.72
N LYS A 4 7.09 -39.29 35.47
CA LYS A 4 8.21 -39.12 34.53
C LYS A 4 8.26 -37.63 34.18
N GLY A 5 9.07 -36.88 34.93
CA GLY A 5 9.41 -35.51 34.56
C GLY A 5 10.27 -35.49 33.30
N PHE A 6 10.12 -34.44 32.49
CA PHE A 6 11.01 -34.17 31.38
C PHE A 6 12.45 -34.00 31.87
N THR A 7 13.41 -34.49 31.09
CA THR A 7 14.81 -34.32 31.42
C THR A 7 15.28 -32.90 31.08
N LEU A 8 16.22 -32.37 31.87
CA LEU A 8 16.77 -31.03 31.64
C LEU A 8 17.45 -30.92 30.27
N ILE A 9 18.04 -32.02 29.79
CA ILE A 9 18.65 -32.10 28.46
C ILE A 9 17.61 -32.00 27.34
N GLU A 10 16.44 -32.64 27.49
CA GLU A 10 15.36 -32.55 26.49
C GLU A 10 14.87 -31.12 26.33
N ILE A 11 14.67 -30.39 27.43
CA ILE A 11 14.22 -29.00 27.35
C ILE A 11 15.32 -28.11 26.76
N THR A 12 16.60 -28.34 27.11
CA THR A 12 17.72 -27.52 26.62
C THR A 12 17.94 -27.68 25.10
N VAL A 13 17.77 -28.88 24.55
CA VAL A 13 17.88 -29.10 23.10
C VAL A 13 16.70 -28.46 22.37
N VAL A 14 15.48 -28.55 22.93
CA VAL A 14 14.29 -27.96 22.31
C VAL A 14 14.39 -26.43 22.23
N ILE A 15 14.80 -25.75 23.30
CA ILE A 15 14.98 -24.30 23.27
C ILE A 15 16.06 -23.88 22.26
N ALA A 16 17.13 -24.66 22.10
CA ALA A 16 18.19 -24.38 21.15
C ALA A 16 17.68 -24.44 19.70
N VAL A 17 16.87 -25.44 19.36
CA VAL A 17 16.26 -25.56 18.03
C VAL A 17 15.25 -24.43 17.77
N ILE A 18 14.39 -24.12 18.75
CA ILE A 18 13.41 -23.03 18.62
C ILE A 18 14.10 -21.67 18.41
N ALA A 19 15.21 -21.41 19.08
CA ALA A 19 15.97 -20.16 18.94
C ALA A 19 16.49 -19.96 17.50
N ILE A 20 17.00 -21.02 16.87
CA ILE A 20 17.49 -20.97 15.48
C ILE A 20 16.31 -20.69 14.52
N LEU A 21 15.20 -21.42 14.66
CA LEU A 21 14.02 -21.24 13.81
C LEU A 21 13.39 -19.85 13.96
N ALA A 22 13.31 -19.33 15.19
CA ALA A 22 12.75 -18.01 15.47
C ALA A 22 13.54 -16.90 14.78
N THR A 23 14.87 -16.99 14.78
CA THR A 23 15.75 -15.96 14.19
C THR A 23 15.47 -15.77 12.69
N ILE A 24 15.24 -16.84 11.94
CA ILE A 24 14.93 -16.79 10.51
C ILE A 24 13.52 -16.24 10.25
N ALA A 25 12.55 -16.65 11.08
CA ALA A 25 11.16 -16.23 10.93
C ALA A 25 10.94 -14.74 11.23
N VAL A 26 11.67 -14.17 12.20
CA VAL A 26 11.51 -12.77 12.63
C VAL A 26 11.77 -11.79 11.49
N GLN A 27 12.83 -11.98 10.70
CA GLN A 27 13.17 -11.04 9.63
C GLN A 27 12.10 -11.02 8.53
N GLN A 28 11.55 -12.19 8.19
CA GLN A 28 10.46 -12.29 7.23
C GLN A 28 9.19 -11.63 7.78
N PHE A 29 8.87 -11.87 9.05
CA PHE A 29 7.69 -11.30 9.69
C PHE A 29 7.72 -9.77 9.72
N ILE A 30 8.89 -9.15 9.90
CA ILE A 30 9.03 -7.68 9.84
C ILE A 30 8.66 -7.16 8.45
N ALA A 31 9.20 -7.75 7.38
CA ALA A 31 8.90 -7.34 6.01
C ALA A 31 7.40 -7.50 5.66
N TYR A 32 6.76 -8.60 6.09
CA TYR A 32 5.32 -8.79 5.91
C TYR A 32 4.50 -7.74 6.66
N GLN A 33 4.87 -7.42 7.90
CA GLN A 33 4.21 -6.36 8.65
C GLN A 33 4.37 -5.01 7.96
N GLU A 34 5.56 -4.65 7.50
CA GLU A 34 5.81 -3.39 6.78
C GLU A 34 4.97 -3.29 5.51
N LYS A 35 4.90 -4.36 4.70
CA LYS A 35 4.05 -4.41 3.51
C LYS A 35 2.56 -4.26 3.86
N ALA A 36 2.08 -4.97 4.89
CA ALA A 36 0.70 -4.87 5.34
C ALA A 36 0.34 -3.45 5.82
N LYS A 37 1.26 -2.79 6.50
CA LYS A 37 1.12 -1.38 6.92
C LYS A 37 0.95 -0.46 5.72
N VAL A 38 1.80 -0.59 4.71
CA VAL A 38 1.71 0.20 3.48
C VAL A 38 0.39 -0.05 2.74
N THR A 39 -0.06 -1.31 2.69
CA THR A 39 -1.38 -1.67 2.15
C THR A 39 -2.52 -1.00 2.92
N ASN A 40 -2.48 -0.96 4.25
CA ASN A 40 -3.58 -0.38 5.03
C ASN A 40 -3.62 1.15 4.96
N PHE A 41 -2.46 1.81 5.03
CA PHE A 41 -2.39 3.26 5.10
C PHE A 41 -2.24 3.89 3.71
N ALA A 42 -1.14 3.59 3.00
CA ALA A 42 -0.83 4.24 1.74
C ALA A 42 -1.78 3.80 0.62
N LEU A 43 -2.05 2.49 0.46
CA LEU A 43 -2.93 2.01 -0.61
C LEU A 43 -4.37 2.52 -0.45
N SER A 44 -4.86 2.64 0.78
CA SER A 44 -6.19 3.20 1.04
C SER A 44 -6.30 4.65 0.55
N ILE A 45 -5.33 5.50 0.88
CA ILE A 45 -5.27 6.90 0.44
C ILE A 45 -5.14 7.00 -1.08
N VAL A 46 -4.19 6.25 -1.65
CA VAL A 46 -3.94 6.23 -3.11
C VAL A 46 -5.19 5.75 -3.87
N SER A 47 -5.92 4.77 -3.32
CA SER A 47 -7.17 4.28 -3.91
C SER A 47 -8.31 5.31 -3.85
N ALA A 48 -8.37 6.12 -2.79
CA ALA A 48 -9.33 7.20 -2.68
C ALA A 48 -9.04 8.30 -3.71
N CYS A 49 -7.77 8.71 -3.84
CA CYS A 49 -7.34 9.65 -4.87
C CYS A 49 -7.65 9.17 -6.29
N ALA A 50 -7.40 7.90 -6.60
CA ALA A 50 -7.73 7.33 -7.91
C ALA A 50 -9.25 7.34 -8.19
N LYS A 51 -10.09 7.10 -7.18
CA LYS A 51 -11.56 7.19 -7.32
C LYS A 51 -12.03 8.63 -7.55
N ASP A 52 -11.43 9.59 -6.87
CA ASP A 52 -11.71 11.01 -7.12
C ASP A 52 -11.33 11.41 -8.55
N ALA A 53 -10.20 10.91 -9.08
CA ALA A 53 -9.79 11.19 -10.46
C ALA A 53 -10.79 10.66 -11.49
N ILE A 54 -11.28 9.44 -11.26
CA ILE A 54 -12.35 8.86 -12.09
C ILE A 54 -13.64 9.68 -11.95
N GLY A 55 -14.04 10.06 -10.73
CA GLY A 55 -15.24 10.85 -10.46
C GLY A 55 -15.22 12.24 -11.09
N ASP A 56 -14.10 12.96 -10.97
CA ASP A 56 -13.89 14.28 -11.58
C ASP A 56 -13.98 14.18 -13.11
N CYS A 57 -13.41 13.12 -13.68
CA CYS A 57 -13.46 12.87 -15.11
C CYS A 57 -14.89 12.67 -15.65
N ILE A 58 -15.68 11.86 -14.94
CA ILE A 58 -17.09 11.63 -15.28
C ILE A 58 -17.89 12.94 -15.16
N SER A 59 -17.61 13.75 -14.15
CA SER A 59 -18.30 15.03 -13.93
C SER A 59 -17.98 16.08 -15.00
N ARG A 60 -16.78 16.05 -15.60
CA ARG A 60 -16.34 17.05 -16.59
C ARG A 60 -16.79 16.76 -18.02
N MET A 61 -17.05 15.49 -18.36
CA MET A 61 -17.47 15.03 -19.69
C MET A 61 -16.73 15.76 -20.83
N VAL A 62 -15.48 15.38 -21.07
CA VAL A 62 -14.63 16.02 -22.07
C VAL A 62 -14.93 15.52 -23.48
N SER A 63 -14.80 16.40 -24.48
CA SER A 63 -15.02 16.06 -25.90
C SER A 63 -13.76 15.56 -26.62
N SER A 64 -12.59 15.72 -26.00
CA SER A 64 -11.27 15.32 -26.51
C SER A 64 -10.43 14.84 -25.33
N PRO A 65 -9.41 13.99 -25.54
CA PRO A 65 -8.46 13.65 -24.49
C PRO A 65 -7.81 14.91 -23.88
N THR A 66 -8.01 15.11 -22.57
CA THR A 66 -7.46 16.26 -21.82
C THR A 66 -6.78 15.78 -20.55
N ASN A 67 -5.62 16.37 -20.23
CA ASN A 67 -4.87 16.06 -19.02
C ASN A 67 -5.28 16.99 -17.88
N TYR A 68 -5.53 16.42 -16.71
CA TYR A 68 -5.84 17.13 -15.48
C TYR A 68 -4.83 16.79 -14.39
N SER A 69 -4.59 17.74 -13.49
CA SER A 69 -3.70 17.55 -12.36
C SER A 69 -4.43 16.84 -11.22
N LEU A 70 -3.74 15.91 -10.56
CA LEU A 70 -4.27 15.27 -9.36
C LEU A 70 -4.21 16.19 -8.12
N ASN A 71 -3.47 17.31 -8.17
CA ASN A 71 -3.34 18.23 -7.02
C ASN A 71 -4.63 18.96 -6.65
N GLU A 72 -5.58 19.06 -7.60
CA GLU A 72 -6.85 19.76 -7.38
C GLU A 72 -7.88 18.88 -6.67
N LEU A 73 -7.57 17.59 -6.45
CA LEU A 73 -8.50 16.62 -5.89
C LEU A 73 -8.36 16.52 -4.37
N PRO A 74 -9.49 16.50 -3.64
CA PRO A 74 -9.49 16.57 -2.18
C PRO A 74 -8.81 15.36 -1.52
N ASN A 75 -8.97 14.14 -2.07
CA ASN A 75 -8.33 12.94 -1.52
C ASN A 75 -6.91 12.69 -2.06
N CYS A 76 -6.37 13.58 -2.90
CA CYS A 76 -5.06 13.47 -3.52
C CYS A 76 -4.00 14.32 -2.81
N SER A 77 -4.04 14.37 -1.48
CA SER A 77 -3.12 15.15 -0.65
C SER A 77 -2.27 14.27 0.26
N ASN A 78 -1.15 14.83 0.73
CA ASN A 78 -0.29 14.17 1.70
C ASN A 78 -1.00 14.10 3.05
N VAL A 79 -1.00 12.92 3.67
CA VAL A 79 -1.71 12.67 4.93
C VAL A 79 -0.74 12.18 5.99
N GLN A 80 -0.87 12.73 7.20
CA GLN A 80 -0.18 12.20 8.36
C GLN A 80 -0.97 11.03 8.95
N THR A 81 -0.35 9.86 8.99
CA THR A 81 -0.93 8.65 9.60
C THR A 81 -0.21 8.34 10.90
N ALA A 82 -0.76 7.42 11.69
CA ALA A 82 -0.13 6.93 12.92
C ALA A 82 1.26 6.31 12.68
N MET A 83 1.61 5.94 11.43
CA MET A 83 2.90 5.34 11.05
C MET A 83 3.88 6.30 10.39
N GLY A 84 3.50 7.57 10.23
CA GLY A 84 4.33 8.59 9.60
C GLY A 84 3.58 9.36 8.51
N TYR A 85 4.31 10.25 7.85
CA TYR A 85 3.79 11.03 6.75
C TYR A 85 3.73 10.19 5.48
N VAL A 86 2.54 10.04 4.93
CA VAL A 86 2.34 9.45 3.61
C VAL A 86 2.48 10.56 2.60
N THR A 87 3.54 10.49 1.80
CA THR A 87 3.71 11.38 0.65
C THR A 87 3.13 10.68 -0.57
N VAL A 88 2.03 11.21 -1.07
CA VAL A 88 1.45 10.78 -2.33
C VAL A 88 2.35 11.36 -3.42
N LEU A 89 3.12 10.50 -4.08
CA LEU A 89 3.87 10.90 -5.28
C LEU A 89 2.89 10.80 -6.44
N LEU A 90 2.21 11.91 -6.69
CA LEU A 90 1.33 12.02 -7.83
C LEU A 90 2.23 11.97 -9.06
N ASP A 91 2.04 10.99 -9.95
CA ASP A 91 2.66 10.99 -11.27
C ASP A 91 1.90 12.00 -12.14
N GLY A 92 1.93 13.25 -11.69
CA GLY A 92 1.52 14.50 -12.32
C GLY A 92 0.05 14.66 -12.71
N GLN A 93 -0.49 13.72 -13.47
CA GLN A 93 -1.67 13.97 -14.28
C GLN A 93 -2.47 12.69 -14.54
N TYR A 94 -3.76 12.87 -14.77
CA TYR A 94 -4.63 11.85 -15.32
C TYR A 94 -5.29 12.40 -16.59
N THR A 95 -5.47 11.54 -17.58
CA THR A 95 -6.10 11.91 -18.85
C THR A 95 -7.55 11.50 -18.83
N CYS A 96 -8.43 12.44 -19.09
CA CYS A 96 -9.83 12.17 -19.38
C CYS A 96 -10.02 11.95 -20.86
N LEU A 97 -10.62 10.82 -21.22
CA LEU A 97 -11.07 10.51 -22.55
C LEU A 97 -12.56 10.85 -22.69
N PRO A 98 -13.04 11.01 -23.94
CA PRO A 98 -14.47 11.06 -24.22
C PRO A 98 -15.21 9.90 -23.57
N GLN A 99 -16.49 10.09 -23.25
CA GLN A 99 -17.33 9.12 -22.51
C GLN A 99 -17.03 9.00 -21.01
N GLY A 100 -16.26 9.94 -20.43
CA GLY A 100 -16.02 9.98 -18.97
C GLY A 100 -15.03 8.92 -18.48
N ILE A 101 -14.15 8.45 -19.36
CA ILE A 101 -13.14 7.45 -19.02
C ILE A 101 -11.88 8.16 -18.54
N ALA A 102 -11.42 7.87 -17.33
CA ALA A 102 -10.13 8.37 -16.84
C ALA A 102 -9.02 7.32 -17.06
N THR A 103 -7.83 7.78 -17.41
CA THR A 103 -6.61 6.97 -17.40
C THR A 103 -5.46 7.67 -16.68
N GLY A 104 -4.72 6.93 -15.87
CA GLY A 104 -3.60 7.47 -15.10
C GLY A 104 -3.13 6.50 -14.01
N SER A 105 -2.15 6.95 -13.24
CA SER A 105 -1.60 6.20 -12.11
C SER A 105 -1.39 7.13 -10.92
N VAL A 106 -1.82 6.71 -9.74
CA VAL A 106 -1.51 7.39 -8.47
C VAL A 106 -0.51 6.53 -7.71
N LYS A 107 0.56 7.15 -7.19
CA LYS A 107 1.55 6.46 -6.36
C LYS A 107 1.62 7.12 -4.98
N GLY A 108 1.93 6.33 -3.97
CA GLY A 108 2.11 6.83 -2.61
C GLY A 108 3.16 6.04 -1.85
N VAL A 109 4.02 6.75 -1.13
CA VAL A 109 5.02 6.16 -0.25
C VAL A 109 4.86 6.71 1.15
N ILE A 110 5.26 5.92 2.14
CA ILE A 110 5.33 6.37 3.53
C ILE A 110 6.77 6.79 3.78
N SER A 111 6.99 7.97 4.35
CA SER A 111 8.32 8.55 4.54
C SER A 111 9.29 7.63 5.30
N ASN A 112 8.77 6.83 6.24
CA ASN A 112 9.54 5.87 7.03
C ASN A 112 9.62 4.46 6.40
N LEU A 113 8.92 4.20 5.29
CA LEU A 113 8.84 2.92 4.60
C LEU A 113 8.88 3.12 3.08
N SER A 114 9.90 3.85 2.60
CA SER A 114 10.07 4.16 1.17
C SER A 114 10.43 2.95 0.30
N ARG A 115 10.76 1.81 0.91
CA ARG A 115 11.01 0.53 0.22
C ARG A 115 9.76 -0.08 -0.44
N TYR A 116 8.57 0.37 -0.04
CA TYR A 116 7.29 -0.07 -0.60
C TYR A 116 6.54 1.13 -1.16
N THR A 117 5.95 0.95 -2.33
CA THR A 117 5.14 1.96 -3.02
C THR A 117 3.74 1.41 -3.28
N ALA A 118 2.72 2.10 -2.78
CA ALA A 118 1.34 1.84 -3.15
C ALA A 118 1.08 2.46 -4.53
N VAL A 119 0.54 1.69 -5.46
CA VAL A 119 0.22 2.14 -6.82
C VAL A 119 -1.23 1.78 -7.11
N CYS A 120 -1.98 2.74 -7.64
CA CYS A 120 -3.29 2.51 -8.25
C CYS A 120 -3.27 2.97 -9.70
N ASP A 121 -3.35 2.00 -10.60
CA ASP A 121 -3.50 2.24 -12.02
C ASP A 121 -5.00 2.21 -12.37
N PHE A 122 -5.45 3.22 -13.10
CA PHE A 122 -6.81 3.25 -13.63
C PHE A 122 -6.77 3.46 -15.14
N GLN A 123 -7.44 2.58 -15.87
CA GLN A 123 -7.48 2.59 -17.33
C GLN A 123 -8.80 2.00 -17.79
N GLU A 124 -9.49 2.67 -18.70
CA GLU A 124 -10.69 2.16 -19.37
C GLU A 124 -11.71 1.55 -18.40
N ASN A 125 -12.03 2.30 -17.34
CA ASN A 125 -12.99 1.94 -16.30
C ASN A 125 -12.57 0.78 -15.37
N SER A 126 -11.30 0.35 -15.44
CA SER A 126 -10.70 -0.59 -14.49
C SER A 126 -9.84 0.14 -13.47
N LEU A 127 -9.95 -0.21 -12.19
CA LEU A 127 -9.11 0.29 -11.10
C LEU A 127 -8.33 -0.88 -10.50
N LYS A 128 -7.00 -0.86 -10.63
CA LYS A 128 -6.11 -1.88 -10.07
C LYS A 128 -5.12 -1.26 -9.10
N CYS A 129 -5.26 -1.59 -7.82
CA CYS A 129 -4.42 -1.12 -6.74
C CYS A 129 -3.55 -2.24 -6.18
N TYR A 130 -2.25 -2.02 -6.04
CA TYR A 130 -1.30 -2.97 -5.46
C TYR A 130 -0.13 -2.27 -4.77
N VAL A 131 0.58 -3.00 -3.91
CA VAL A 131 1.82 -2.52 -3.28
C VAL A 131 2.99 -3.20 -3.97
N ARG A 132 3.92 -2.39 -4.46
CA ARG A 132 5.19 -2.77 -5.08
C ARG A 132 6.33 -2.61 -4.09
#